data_AF-A0A526ZC95-F1
#
_entry.id   AF-A0A526ZC95-F1
#
_cell.length_a   1.000
_cell.length_b   1.000
_cell.length_c   1.000
_cell.angle_alpha   90.00
_cell.angle_beta   90.00
_cell.angle_gamma   90.00
#
_symmetry.space_group_name_H-M   'P 1'
#
loop_
_entity.id
_entity.type
_entity.pdbx_description
1 polymer ?
#
loop_
_entity_poly.entity_id
_entity_poly.type
_entity_poly.pdbx_seq_one_letter_code
_entity_poly.pdbx_strand_id
1 'polypeptide(L)'
;MSVRIVISALTLALPLASSSLAHAQDSAEKAKAVTEEGGKHFDAEGNPTFKIENGAVDWYTFSGYRRYHSDCHVCHGPDGTGSSYAPALLNSLKTMD
;
A
#
# COMPACT_ATOMS: atom_id res chain seq x y z
N MET A 1 18.59 15.30 -64.56
CA MET A 1 17.25 14.68 -64.65
C MET A 1 17.25 13.47 -63.74
N SER A 2 16.28 13.42 -62.81
CA SER A 2 16.00 12.34 -61.83
C SER A 2 17.05 12.12 -60.74
N VAL A 3 16.99 12.81 -59.59
CA VAL A 3 16.04 12.62 -58.47
C VAL A 3 15.88 11.15 -58.11
N ARG A 4 16.60 10.69 -57.07
CA ARG A 4 16.12 9.71 -56.09
C ARG A 4 16.69 10.04 -54.71
N ILE A 5 15.92 10.87 -54.05
CA ILE A 5 15.83 11.08 -52.60
C ILE A 5 15.77 9.70 -51.92
N VAL A 6 16.74 9.38 -51.06
CA VAL A 6 16.55 8.40 -50.00
C VAL A 6 16.90 9.09 -48.70
N ILE A 7 15.84 9.58 -48.07
CA ILE A 7 15.83 10.17 -46.73
C ILE A 7 16.35 9.09 -45.79
N SER A 8 17.55 9.30 -45.24
CA SER A 8 18.05 8.50 -44.15
C SER A 8 17.17 8.78 -42.95
N ALA A 9 16.22 7.88 -42.69
CA ALA A 9 15.33 7.94 -41.54
C ALA A 9 16.18 7.79 -40.28
N LEU A 10 16.56 8.93 -39.68
CA LEU A 10 17.11 9.00 -38.35
C LEU A 10 15.99 8.58 -37.39
N THR A 11 15.92 7.28 -37.09
CA THR A 11 15.05 6.72 -36.07
C THR A 11 15.46 7.30 -34.74
N LEU A 12 14.72 8.30 -34.26
CA LEU A 12 14.83 8.85 -32.92
C LEU A 12 14.36 7.76 -31.95
N ALA A 13 15.30 6.93 -31.49
CA ALA A 13 15.09 6.00 -30.41
C ALA A 13 14.90 6.82 -29.12
N LEU A 14 13.65 7.20 -28.84
CA LEU A 14 13.26 7.77 -27.56
C LEU A 14 13.39 6.64 -26.53
N PRO A 15 14.33 6.70 -25.56
CA PRO A 15 14.36 5.71 -24.51
C PRO A 15 13.05 5.88 -23.73
N LEU A 16 12.19 4.87 -23.78
CA LEU A 16 11.14 4.72 -22.79
C LEU A 16 11.85 4.56 -21.44
N ALA A 17 12.09 5.68 -20.78
CA ALA A 17 12.39 5.68 -19.36
C ALA A 17 11.13 5.14 -18.68
N SER A 18 11.09 3.83 -18.48
CA SER A 18 10.14 3.20 -17.59
C SER A 18 10.37 3.82 -16.23
N SER A 19 9.53 4.81 -15.91
CA SER A 19 9.35 5.35 -14.58
C SER A 19 9.01 4.15 -13.70
N SER A 20 10.03 3.61 -13.02
CA SER A 20 9.81 2.70 -11.92
C SER A 20 9.15 3.56 -10.85
N LEU A 21 7.82 3.55 -10.82
CA LEU A 21 7.06 4.00 -9.66
C LEU A 21 7.55 3.10 -8.52
N ALA A 22 8.43 3.63 -7.69
CA ALA A 22 8.87 2.98 -6.48
C ALA A 22 7.65 2.93 -5.55
N HIS A 23 6.82 1.90 -5.71
CA HIS A 23 5.79 1.60 -4.73
C HIS A 23 6.51 1.28 -3.42
N ALA A 24 6.16 1.99 -2.34
CA ALA A 24 6.61 1.62 -1.01
C ALA A 24 6.22 0.15 -0.78
N GLN A 25 7.20 -0.73 -0.64
CA GLN A 25 6.92 -2.13 -0.31
C GLN A 25 6.44 -2.19 1.14
N ASP A 26 5.16 -2.52 1.34
CA ASP A 26 4.64 -2.89 2.64
C ASP A 26 5.15 -4.29 3.02
N SER A 27 5.99 -4.36 4.04
CA SER A 27 6.64 -5.60 4.52
C SER A 27 6.47 -5.76 6.02
N ALA A 28 6.56 -7.00 6.50
CA ALA A 28 6.51 -7.28 7.94
C ALA A 28 7.65 -6.61 8.70
N GLU A 29 8.83 -6.49 8.07
CA GLU A 29 9.98 -5.78 8.63
C GLU A 29 9.69 -4.28 8.79
N LYS A 30 9.02 -3.66 7.80
CA LYS A 30 8.66 -2.24 7.85
C LYS A 30 7.55 -1.98 8.87
N ALA A 31 6.54 -2.85 8.94
CA ALA A 31 5.47 -2.76 9.93
C ALA A 31 5.91 -3.09 11.37
N LYS A 32 7.18 -3.47 11.60
CA LYS A 32 7.68 -3.84 12.92
C LYS A 32 7.65 -2.63 13.86
N ALA A 33 6.94 -2.77 14.97
CA ALA A 33 6.97 -1.80 16.06
C ALA A 33 8.40 -1.63 16.62
N VAL A 34 8.91 -0.39 16.64
CA VAL A 34 10.21 -0.04 17.21
C VAL A 34 10.10 0.90 18.41
N THR A 35 9.02 1.65 18.51
CA THR A 35 8.71 2.51 19.67
C THR A 35 7.30 2.28 20.18
N GLU A 36 7.07 2.65 21.44
CA GLU A 36 5.77 2.60 22.10
C GLU A 36 5.58 3.89 22.91
N GLU A 37 4.41 4.51 22.76
CA GLU A 37 4.01 5.68 23.53
C GLU A 37 2.52 5.59 23.90
N GLY A 38 2.23 5.49 25.21
CA GLY A 38 0.85 5.51 25.71
C GLY A 38 -0.02 4.35 25.22
N GLY A 39 0.58 3.18 24.97
CA GLY A 39 -0.04 1.98 24.42
C GLY A 39 -0.13 1.96 22.89
N LYS A 40 0.34 3.00 22.20
CA LYS A 40 0.44 3.03 20.73
C LYS A 40 1.81 2.56 20.29
N HIS A 41 1.85 1.72 19.27
CA HIS A 41 3.09 1.27 18.67
C HIS A 41 3.37 2.04 17.38
N PHE A 42 4.64 2.29 17.10
CA PHE A 42 5.06 2.97 15.87
C PHE A 42 6.19 2.22 15.16
N ASP A 43 6.18 2.28 13.83
CA ASP A 43 7.26 1.79 12.97
C ASP A 43 8.48 2.73 12.99
N ALA A 44 9.52 2.38 12.23
CA ALA A 44 10.78 3.15 12.18
C ALA A 44 10.60 4.54 11.56
N GLU A 45 9.58 4.73 10.74
CA GLU A 45 9.18 5.97 10.12
C GLU A 45 8.25 6.81 11.00
N GLY A 46 7.82 6.29 12.15
CA GLY A 46 6.93 6.96 13.09
C GLY A 46 5.44 6.84 12.77
N ASN A 47 5.06 5.96 11.84
CA ASN A 47 3.65 5.67 11.57
C ASN A 47 3.09 4.71 12.62
N PRO A 48 1.80 4.85 12.99
CA PRO A 48 1.15 3.87 13.87
C PRO A 48 1.18 2.47 13.26
N THR A 49 1.56 1.49 14.07
CA THR A 49 1.56 0.07 13.69
C THR A 49 0.95 -0.80 14.79
N PHE A 50 0.78 -2.08 14.50
CA PHE A 50 0.24 -3.08 15.43
C PHE A 50 1.36 -3.80 16.20
N LYS A 51 0.99 -4.43 17.31
CA LYS A 51 1.85 -5.38 18.02
C LYS A 51 1.07 -6.65 18.34
N ILE A 52 1.66 -7.79 18.02
CA ILE A 52 1.13 -9.12 18.34
C ILE A 52 2.12 -9.80 19.28
N GLU A 53 1.66 -10.22 20.45
CA GLU A 53 2.49 -10.88 21.46
C GLU A 53 1.75 -12.08 22.04
N ASN A 54 2.36 -13.27 22.00
CA ASN A 54 1.77 -14.51 22.49
C ASN A 54 0.36 -14.81 21.92
N GLY A 55 0.12 -14.42 20.67
CA GLY A 55 -1.18 -14.59 20.00
C GLY A 55 -2.25 -13.57 20.43
N ALA A 56 -1.94 -12.64 21.33
CA ALA A 56 -2.78 -11.49 21.64
C ALA A 56 -2.39 -10.28 20.80
N VAL A 57 -3.37 -9.46 20.44
CA VAL A 57 -3.17 -8.19 19.71
C VAL A 57 -3.18 -7.01 20.68
N ASP A 58 -2.56 -5.91 20.28
CA ASP A 58 -2.59 -4.66 21.04
C ASP A 58 -4.00 -4.03 21.07
N TRP A 59 -4.18 -3.06 21.98
CA TRP A 59 -5.46 -2.38 22.18
C TRP A 59 -5.97 -1.67 20.93
N TYR A 60 -5.10 -1.06 20.12
CA TYR A 60 -5.51 -0.30 18.94
C TYR A 60 -5.95 -1.24 17.82
N THR A 61 -5.32 -2.41 17.68
CA THR A 61 -5.83 -3.46 16.79
C THR A 61 -7.21 -3.96 17.22
N PHE A 62 -7.39 -4.28 18.51
CA PHE A 62 -8.68 -4.73 19.05
C PHE A 62 -9.79 -3.66 18.90
N SER A 63 -9.49 -2.42 19.28
CA SER A 63 -10.41 -1.30 19.16
C SER A 63 -10.76 -1.04 17.69
N GLY A 64 -9.74 -1.02 16.82
CA GLY A 64 -9.88 -0.81 15.38
C GLY A 64 -10.80 -1.82 14.72
N TYR A 65 -10.65 -3.11 15.03
CA TYR A 65 -11.54 -4.17 14.52
C TYR A 65 -13.01 -3.89 14.84
N ARG A 66 -13.31 -3.48 16.08
CA ARG A 66 -14.68 -3.18 16.51
C ARG A 66 -15.26 -1.94 15.81
N ARG A 67 -14.43 -0.93 15.54
CA ARG A 67 -14.87 0.26 14.78
C ARG A 67 -15.08 -0.07 13.32
N TYR A 68 -14.17 -0.83 12.72
CA TYR A 68 -14.34 -1.37 11.38
C TYR A 68 -15.67 -2.13 11.24
N HIS A 69 -15.99 -2.99 12.21
CA HIS A 69 -17.25 -3.73 12.20
C HIS A 69 -18.50 -2.89 12.56
N SER A 70 -18.34 -1.71 13.17
CA SER A 70 -19.46 -0.81 13.38
C SER A 70 -19.79 -0.03 12.11
N ASP A 71 -18.76 0.49 11.44
CA ASP A 71 -18.93 1.62 10.54
C ASP A 71 -18.46 1.36 9.10
N CYS A 72 -17.67 0.29 8.87
CA CYS A 72 -17.01 0.06 7.58
C CYS A 72 -17.37 -1.28 6.92
N HIS A 73 -17.61 -2.33 7.70
CA HIS A 73 -17.80 -3.70 7.18
C HIS A 73 -18.98 -3.82 6.22
N VAL A 74 -20.01 -2.99 6.39
CA VAL A 74 -21.21 -2.97 5.55
C VAL A 74 -20.88 -2.78 4.07
N CYS A 75 -19.87 -1.96 3.77
CA CYS A 75 -19.39 -1.74 2.40
C CYS A 75 -18.17 -2.61 2.09
N HIS A 76 -17.22 -2.71 3.02
CA HIS A 76 -15.91 -3.30 2.77
C HIS A 76 -15.78 -4.79 3.11
N GLY A 77 -16.90 -5.46 3.44
CA GLY A 77 -16.95 -6.89 3.73
C GLY A 77 -16.50 -7.25 5.14
N PRO A 78 -16.54 -8.54 5.53
CA PRO A 78 -15.85 -9.00 6.72
C PRO A 78 -14.33 -8.85 6.56
N ASP A 79 -13.63 -8.51 7.64
CA ASP A 79 -12.15 -8.46 7.70
C ASP A 79 -11.45 -7.60 6.62
N GLY A 80 -12.15 -6.65 6.00
CA GLY A 80 -11.58 -5.79 4.96
C GLY A 80 -11.37 -6.48 3.62
N THR A 81 -12.01 -7.64 3.36
CA THR A 81 -11.81 -8.41 2.13
C THR A 81 -12.49 -7.83 0.89
N GLY A 82 -13.27 -6.76 1.06
CA GLY A 82 -14.03 -6.12 -0.02
C GLY A 82 -15.38 -6.78 -0.27
N SER A 83 -16.18 -6.12 -1.11
CA SER A 83 -17.49 -6.60 -1.56
C SER A 83 -17.69 -6.29 -3.03
N SER A 84 -18.87 -6.62 -3.57
CA SER A 84 -19.29 -6.16 -4.90
C SER A 84 -19.47 -4.64 -4.99
N TYR A 85 -19.53 -3.94 -3.86
CA TYR A 85 -19.78 -2.51 -3.79
C TYR A 85 -18.53 -1.68 -3.49
N ALA A 86 -17.60 -2.18 -2.67
CA ALA A 86 -16.41 -1.43 -2.24
C ALA A 86 -15.14 -2.31 -2.17
N PRO A 87 -13.94 -1.71 -2.34
CA PRO A 87 -12.69 -2.47 -2.47
C PRO A 87 -12.22 -3.13 -1.16
N ALA A 88 -11.28 -4.07 -1.31
CA ALA A 88 -10.62 -4.76 -0.21
C ALA A 88 -9.58 -3.86 0.47
N LEU A 89 -9.93 -3.30 1.64
CA LEU A 89 -9.05 -2.41 2.40
C LEU A 89 -7.72 -3.09 2.80
N LEU A 90 -7.73 -4.41 3.00
CA LEU A 90 -6.54 -5.18 3.34
C LEU A 90 -5.43 -5.06 2.27
N ASN A 91 -5.82 -4.82 1.01
CA ASN A 91 -4.88 -4.59 -0.08
C ASN A 91 -4.60 -3.09 -0.25
N SER A 92 -5.61 -2.24 -0.07
CA SER A 92 -5.45 -0.78 -0.19
C SER A 92 -4.40 -0.23 0.77
N LEU A 93 -4.37 -0.70 2.02
CA LEU A 93 -3.42 -0.23 3.04
C LEU A 93 -1.95 -0.49 2.66
N LYS A 94 -1.68 -1.48 1.82
CA LYS A 94 -0.31 -1.83 1.37
C LYS A 94 0.25 -0.85 0.34
N THR A 95 -0.61 -0.04 -0.26
CA THR A 95 -0.28 0.86 -1.37
C THR A 95 -0.78 2.28 -1.12
N MET A 96 -1.20 2.59 0.11
CA MET A 96 -1.71 3.90 0.49
C MET A 96 -0.57 4.69 1.13
N ASP A 97 -0.27 5.85 0.56
CA ASP A 97 0.80 6.76 1.00
C ASP A 97 0.30 7.75 2.08
#